data_AF-A0A536X549-F1
#
_entry.id   AF-A0A536X549-F1
#
_cell.length_a   1.000
_cell.length_b   1.000
_cell.length_c   1.000
_cell.angle_alpha   90.00
_cell.angle_beta   90.00
_cell.angle_gamma   90.00
#
_symmetry.space_group_name_H-M   'P 1'
#
loop_
_entity.id
_entity.type
_entity.pdbx_description
1 polymer ?
#
loop_
_entity_poly.entity_id
_entity_poly.type
_entity_poly.pdbx_seq_one_letter_code
_entity_poly.pdbx_strand_id
1 'polypeptide(L)'
;MSTLEMIEIETGNSPSASIIVLHGLGADGNDFVPVAEELDLTSLGAVRFVFPHAPTRPVTINGGYVMRAWYDILGAELDRREDEAGLRSSQAAIAALIARE
;
A
#
# COMPACT_ATOMS: atom_id res chain seq x y z
N MET A 1 -17.69 4.51 1.61
CA MET A 1 -16.25 4.49 1.92
C MET A 1 -15.52 4.24 0.61
N SER A 2 -14.52 5.04 0.27
CA SER A 2 -13.77 4.84 -0.99
C SER A 2 -12.86 3.63 -0.83
N THR A 3 -13.03 2.62 -1.69
CA THR A 3 -12.08 1.50 -1.80
C THR A 3 -10.79 1.99 -2.45
N LEU A 4 -9.64 1.49 -2.00
CA LEU A 4 -8.36 1.75 -2.65
C LEU A 4 -8.34 1.07 -4.02
N GLU A 5 -7.79 1.75 -5.02
CA GLU A 5 -7.35 1.08 -6.25
C GLU A 5 -6.19 0.15 -5.90
N MET A 6 -6.10 -1.01 -6.55
CA MET A 6 -5.09 -2.01 -6.23
C MET A 6 -4.90 -3.01 -7.39
N ILE A 7 -3.75 -3.66 -7.40
CA ILE A 7 -3.47 -4.82 -8.24
C ILE A 7 -3.61 -6.07 -7.37
N GLU A 8 -4.26 -7.10 -7.91
CA GLU A 8 -4.40 -8.40 -7.25
C GLU A 8 -3.84 -9.50 -8.15
N ILE A 9 -3.00 -10.36 -7.56
CA ILE A 9 -2.39 -11.51 -8.24
C ILE A 9 -2.59 -12.74 -7.37
N GLU A 10 -3.22 -13.78 -7.90
CA GLU A 10 -3.36 -15.07 -7.24
C GLU A 10 -2.38 -16.09 -7.83
N THR A 11 -1.63 -16.78 -6.99
CA THR A 11 -0.67 -17.82 -7.44
C THR A 11 -1.34 -19.18 -7.72
N GLY A 12 -2.64 -19.30 -7.45
CA GLY A 12 -3.44 -20.50 -7.69
C GLY A 12 -4.88 -20.32 -7.22
N ASN A 13 -5.70 -21.35 -7.40
CA ASN A 13 -7.11 -21.31 -7.01
C ASN A 13 -7.29 -21.32 -5.49
N SER A 14 -8.29 -20.59 -4.99
CA SER A 14 -8.68 -20.56 -3.56
C SER A 14 -7.50 -20.26 -2.63
N PRO A 15 -6.89 -19.07 -2.74
CA PRO A 15 -5.75 -18.71 -1.91
C PRO A 15 -6.08 -18.83 -0.42
N SER A 16 -5.16 -19.43 0.35
CA SER A 16 -5.28 -19.66 1.79
C SER A 16 -4.64 -18.55 2.63
N ALA A 17 -3.90 -17.65 1.98
CA ALA A 17 -3.22 -16.52 2.61
C ALA A 17 -3.16 -15.32 1.65
N SER A 18 -3.01 -14.12 2.23
CA SER A 18 -2.81 -12.89 1.48
C SER A 18 -1.53 -12.17 1.92
N ILE A 19 -0.83 -11.58 0.95
CA ILE A 19 0.33 -10.69 1.17
C ILE A 19 -0.03 -9.31 0.64
N ILE A 20 -0.12 -8.33 1.54
CA ILE A 20 -0.41 -6.95 1.20
C ILE A 20 0.90 -6.15 1.27
N VAL A 21 1.30 -5.52 0.16
CA VAL A 21 2.54 -4.73 0.10
C VAL A 21 2.25 -3.29 -0.27
N LEU A 22 2.64 -2.35 0.59
CA LEU A 22 2.46 -0.92 0.38
C LEU A 22 3.73 -0.34 -0.23
N HIS A 23 3.58 0.34 -1.36
CA HIS A 23 4.68 1.02 -2.02
C HIS A 23 5.15 2.29 -1.27
N GLY A 24 6.33 2.79 -1.63
CA GLY A 24 6.91 4.03 -1.10
C GLY A 24 6.31 5.30 -1.70
N LEU A 25 6.77 6.47 -1.23
CA LEU A 25 6.32 7.79 -1.72
C LEU A 25 6.51 7.94 -3.23
N GLY A 26 5.47 8.40 -3.94
CA GLY A 26 5.52 8.72 -5.37
C GLY A 26 5.46 7.52 -6.32
N ALA A 27 5.58 6.30 -5.79
CA ALA A 27 5.43 5.05 -6.53
C ALA A 27 3.96 4.64 -6.71
N ASP A 28 3.75 3.46 -7.29
CA ASP A 28 2.46 2.77 -7.30
C ASP A 28 2.63 1.26 -7.04
N GLY A 29 1.54 0.49 -7.16
CA GLY A 29 1.52 -0.94 -6.85
C GLY A 29 2.32 -1.81 -7.82
N ASN A 30 2.65 -1.30 -9.01
CA ASN A 30 3.44 -2.06 -10.00
C ASN A 30 4.88 -2.29 -9.52
N ASP A 31 5.43 -1.43 -8.66
CA ASP A 31 6.78 -1.55 -8.11
C ASP A 31 7.03 -2.91 -7.43
N PHE A 32 5.97 -3.54 -6.92
CA PHE A 32 6.06 -4.79 -6.17
C PHE A 32 5.44 -5.99 -6.88
N VAL A 33 4.90 -5.83 -8.09
CA VAL A 33 4.39 -6.96 -8.89
C VAL A 33 5.45 -8.06 -9.07
N PRO A 34 6.73 -7.76 -9.37
CA PRO A 34 7.76 -8.80 -9.47
C PRO A 34 7.97 -9.63 -8.19
N VAL A 35 7.61 -9.11 -7.01
CA VAL A 35 7.67 -9.88 -5.76
C VAL A 35 6.72 -11.08 -5.77
N ALA A 36 5.58 -10.98 -6.46
CA ALA A 36 4.64 -12.10 -6.60
C ALA A 36 5.21 -13.23 -7.46
N GLU A 37 6.18 -12.95 -8.33
CA GLU A 37 6.80 -13.90 -9.24
C GLU A 37 8.04 -14.57 -8.62
N GLU A 38 8.77 -13.85 -7.77
CA GLU A 38 10.07 -14.28 -7.24
C GLU A 38 9.99 -15.04 -5.89
N LEU A 39 8.91 -14.88 -5.12
CA LEU A 39 8.77 -15.56 -3.83
C LEU A 39 8.28 -17.02 -3.98
N ASP A 40 9.13 -17.98 -3.59
CA ASP A 40 8.69 -19.37 -3.44
C ASP A 40 7.84 -19.55 -2.17
N LEU A 41 6.52 -19.54 -2.37
CA LEU A 41 5.52 -19.76 -1.32
C LEU A 41 4.82 -21.12 -1.48
N THR A 42 5.39 -22.05 -2.25
CA THR A 42 4.76 -23.35 -2.51
C THR A 42 4.40 -24.13 -1.24
N SER A 43 5.21 -23.98 -0.19
CA SER A 43 4.94 -24.57 1.13
C SER A 43 3.69 -24.04 1.85
N LEU A 44 3.19 -22.85 1.48
CA LEU A 44 2.00 -22.21 2.05
C LEU A 44 0.72 -22.52 1.26
N GLY A 45 0.86 -23.03 0.03
CA GLY A 45 -0.24 -23.19 -0.92
C GLY A 45 -0.45 -21.95 -1.80
N ALA A 46 -1.67 -21.78 -2.33
CA ALA A 46 -2.02 -20.62 -3.14
C ALA A 46 -2.10 -19.35 -2.27
N VAL A 47 -1.53 -18.25 -2.77
CA VAL A 47 -1.43 -16.96 -2.08
C VAL A 47 -2.00 -15.86 -2.97
N ARG A 48 -2.72 -14.91 -2.37
CA ARG A 48 -3.13 -13.67 -3.03
C ARG A 48 -2.16 -12.55 -2.67
N PHE A 49 -1.52 -11.96 -3.67
CA PHE A 49 -0.80 -10.71 -3.51
C PHE A 49 -1.75 -9.53 -3.78
N VAL A 50 -1.69 -8.53 -2.92
CA VAL A 50 -2.49 -7.30 -3.03
C VAL A 50 -1.56 -6.10 -2.96
N PHE A 51 -1.53 -5.31 -4.02
CA PHE A 51 -0.68 -4.12 -4.15
C PHE A 51 -1.57 -2.86 -4.24
N PRO A 52 -2.00 -2.30 -3.10
CA PRO A 52 -2.84 -1.12 -3.10
C PRO A 52 -2.06 0.12 -3.55
N HIS A 53 -2.77 1.03 -4.22
CA HIS A 53 -2.25 2.33 -4.62
C HIS A 53 -2.59 3.38 -3.57
N ALA A 54 -1.58 4.13 -3.13
CA ALA A 54 -1.83 5.27 -2.27
C ALA A 54 -2.67 6.34 -3.02
N PRO A 55 -3.59 7.05 -2.33
CA PRO A 55 -4.30 8.17 -2.91
C PRO A 55 -3.36 9.27 -3.40
N THR A 56 -3.74 9.95 -4.47
CA THR A 56 -3.04 11.12 -4.98
C THR A 56 -3.33 12.33 -4.10
N ARG A 57 -2.28 12.98 -3.57
CA ARG A 57 -2.39 14.16 -2.71
C ARG A 57 -1.17 15.09 -2.84
N PRO A 58 -1.28 16.37 -2.48
CA PRO A 58 -0.11 17.25 -2.35
C PRO A 58 0.80 16.76 -1.22
N VAL A 59 2.12 16.85 -1.43
CA VAL A 59 3.14 16.44 -0.45
C VAL A 59 4.01 17.64 -0.06
N THR A 60 3.99 18.03 1.21
CA THR A 60 4.58 19.26 1.75
C THR A 60 6.10 19.32 1.56
N ILE A 61 6.84 18.25 1.90
CA ILE A 61 8.30 18.20 1.73
C ILE A 61 8.73 18.35 0.25
N ASN A 62 7.84 17.99 -0.68
CA ASN A 62 8.04 18.13 -2.12
C ASN A 62 7.43 19.43 -2.68
N GLY A 63 7.27 20.46 -1.85
CA GLY A 63 6.75 21.77 -2.28
C GLY A 63 5.28 21.73 -2.72
N GLY A 64 4.49 20.79 -2.22
CA GLY A 64 3.09 20.62 -2.58
C GLY A 64 2.86 19.88 -3.90
N TYR A 65 3.90 19.26 -4.47
CA TYR A 65 3.75 18.43 -5.67
C TYR A 65 2.74 17.30 -5.41
N VAL A 66 1.83 17.10 -6.37
CA VAL A 66 0.75 16.12 -6.26
C VAL A 66 1.23 14.78 -6.78
N MET A 67 1.32 13.79 -5.89
CA MET A 67 1.77 12.43 -6.18
C MET A 67 1.06 11.42 -5.27
N ARG A 68 1.30 10.13 -5.50
CA ARG A 68 0.76 9.07 -4.63
C ARG A 68 1.47 9.09 -3.28
N ALA A 69 0.71 9.26 -2.20
CA ALA A 69 1.22 9.25 -0.84
C ALA A 69 0.17 8.73 0.15
N TRP A 70 0.61 7.95 1.14
CA TRP A 70 -0.25 7.42 2.20
C TRP A 70 -0.64 8.52 3.21
N TYR A 71 0.29 9.40 3.53
CA TYR A 71 0.09 10.56 4.40
C TYR A 71 1.03 11.69 3.95
N ASP A 72 0.75 12.91 4.39
CA ASP A 72 1.64 14.03 4.05
C ASP A 72 2.94 13.96 4.86
N ILE A 73 4.05 14.38 4.24
CA ILE A 73 5.36 14.46 4.88
C ILE A 73 5.70 15.93 5.03
N LEU A 74 5.64 16.43 6.27
CA LEU A 74 5.71 17.86 6.56
C LEU A 74 7.14 18.42 6.59
N GLY A 75 8.15 17.58 6.70
CA GLY A 75 9.55 17.98 6.74
C GLY A 75 10.50 16.79 6.88
N ALA A 76 11.81 17.06 6.82
CA ALA A 76 12.85 16.03 6.87
C ALA A 76 13.09 15.46 8.29
N GLU A 77 12.66 16.20 9.33
CA GLU A 77 12.64 15.70 10.71
C GLU A 77 11.43 14.78 10.91
N LEU A 78 11.57 13.52 10.48
CA LEU A 78 10.52 12.49 10.52
C LEU A 78 9.94 12.27 11.93
N ASP A 79 10.76 12.54 12.94
CA ASP A 79 10.50 12.32 14.36
C ASP A 79 9.76 13.49 15.05
N ARG A 80 9.47 14.58 14.34
CA ARG A 80 8.86 15.77 14.96
C ARG A 80 7.49 16.19 14.45
N ARG A 81 7.10 15.85 13.21
CA ARG A 81 5.84 16.33 12.61
C ARG A 81 5.30 15.38 11.53
N GLU A 82 4.62 14.32 11.97
CA GLU A 82 3.82 13.48 11.08
C GLU A 82 2.43 14.10 10.84
N ASP A 83 1.88 13.89 9.65
CA ASP A 83 0.45 14.10 9.37
C ASP A 83 -0.38 13.00 10.05
N GLU A 84 -0.66 13.17 11.34
CA GLU A 84 -1.40 12.17 12.13
C GLU A 84 -2.77 11.85 11.52
N ALA A 85 -3.47 12.86 11.00
CA ALA A 85 -4.79 12.66 10.40
C ALA A 85 -4.69 11.82 9.12
N GLY A 86 -3.73 12.13 8.23
CA GLY A 86 -3.47 11.34 7.04
C GLY A 86 -3.01 9.92 7.37
N LEU A 87 -2.17 9.76 8.38
CA LEU A 87 -1.69 8.45 8.83
C LEU A 87 -2.84 7.59 9.35
N ARG A 88 -3.73 8.15 10.20
CA ARG A 88 -4.92 7.45 10.70
C ARG A 88 -5.91 7.10 9.59
N SER A 89 -6.05 7.97 8.59
CA SER A 89 -6.87 7.70 7.40
C SER A 89 -6.34 6.50 6.61
N SER A 90 -5.03 6.47 6.35
CA SER A 90 -4.39 5.31 5.71
C SER A 90 -4.48 4.06 6.56
N GLN A 91 -4.28 4.15 7.87
CA GLN A 91 -4.45 3.03 8.79
C GLN A 91 -5.87 2.44 8.67
N ALA A 92 -6.91 3.28 8.67
CA ALA A 92 -8.29 2.82 8.54
C ALA A 92 -8.56 2.13 7.19
N ALA A 93 -8.02 2.68 6.10
CA ALA A 93 -8.15 2.08 4.77
C ALA A 93 -7.47 0.71 4.68
N ILE A 94 -6.27 0.58 5.24
CA ILE A 94 -5.52 -0.69 5.26
C ILE A 94 -6.17 -1.70 6.22
N ALA A 95 -6.71 -1.26 7.36
CA ALA A 95 -7.46 -2.13 8.25
C ALA A 95 -8.72 -2.68 7.58
N ALA A 96 -9.43 -1.86 6.79
CA ALA A 96 -10.58 -2.31 6.01
C ALA A 96 -10.15 -3.30 4.90
N LEU A 97 -8.98 -3.10 4.29
CA LEU A 97 -8.40 -4.03 3.34
C LEU A 97 -8.06 -5.37 4.01
N ILE A 98 -7.42 -5.35 5.17
CA ILE A 98 -7.11 -6.56 5.95
C ILE A 98 -8.39 -7.29 6.36
N ALA A 99 -9.44 -6.58 6.78
CA ALA A 99 -10.71 -7.21 7.18
C ALA A 99 -11.49 -7.84 6.00
N ARG A 100 -11.15 -7.48 4.77
CA ARG A 100 -11.69 -8.08 3.55
C ARG A 100 -10.99 -9.39 3.20
N GLU A 101 -9.69 -9.50 3.49
CA GLU A 101 -8.88 -10.70 3.27
C GLU A 101 -9.11 -11.76 4.35
#